data_AF-A0A1H6V8H6-F1
#
_entry.id   AF-A0A1H6V8H6-F1
#
_cell.length_a   1.000
_cell.length_b   1.000
_cell.length_c   1.000
_cell.angle_alpha   90.00
_cell.angle_beta   90.00
_cell.angle_gamma   90.00
#
_symmetry.space_group_name_H-M   'P 1'
#
loop_
_entity.id
_entity.type
_entity.pdbx_description
1 polymer ?
#
loop_
_entity_poly.entity_id
_entity_poly.type
_entity_poly.pdbx_seq_one_letter_code
_entity_poly.pdbx_strand_id
1 'polypeptide(L)'
;MVIEHLQKHPVTVLVVVFTIIRLLIANLINLGNDEVYYFTYAVLPDWNHFDHPPLVGIFIRLFTFNLHCNAEVFVRMPGIVAAAINTWLIARLGASIKNRNTGLIAAILYNSSVYTSILSGIFILPDSVQLTFWLAALYTMLHCIKATALTDIRRYLLLTGLFIGLATMSKVHGVFLWFGFLGFIVSDRRGLLKSPYLYLAIGLTVLLASPILFWNIGNDFITWRFHSERVTVSDSGMNIKSFFRTTIGQVLYANPFQIVLFILTGKTIARRLSIHTATAVDATSAALLLWCSLPIIVCTTLISLFRDTLPHWSGPGFLGLMLLGAAWTDQFISPNRHNLPKKLLLASAGLILFVFTAGPLLIRCYPGTMSSKPSPHTGAGDATLDITGWEQLLPAFEKLRNDDIAAGKMAPDAPMVVHKWFPGSHIYYHVAYPLGMRTVGVGKLEDLHQFAWLNRIYGQVAAGSDAWYISPSNNFSDPAELYEGQFERFEKAGTITQRRNGKIARYWFVYRLRNARQ
;
A
#
# COMPACT_ATOMS: atom_id res chain seq x y z
N MET A 1 -37.05 0.51 14.79
CA MET A 1 -35.90 1.26 15.36
C MET A 1 -34.55 0.96 14.70
N VAL A 2 -33.92 -0.23 14.88
CA VAL A 2 -32.58 -0.50 14.31
C VAL A 2 -32.60 -0.52 12.77
N ILE A 3 -33.52 -1.27 12.16
CA ILE A 3 -33.64 -1.34 10.69
C ILE A 3 -33.94 0.03 10.06
N GLU A 4 -34.78 0.84 10.69
CA GLU A 4 -35.05 2.22 10.24
C GLU A 4 -33.84 3.14 10.38
N HIS A 5 -33.04 2.98 11.44
CA HIS A 5 -31.78 3.71 11.60
C HIS A 5 -30.76 3.32 10.52
N LEU A 6 -30.66 2.02 10.21
CA LEU A 6 -29.80 1.49 9.13
C LEU A 6 -30.22 2.06 7.76
N GLN A 7 -31.53 2.17 7.50
CA GLN A 7 -32.06 2.79 6.28
C GLN A 7 -31.84 4.31 6.23
N LYS A 8 -31.86 5.00 7.39
CA LYS A 8 -31.62 6.44 7.48
C LYS A 8 -30.16 6.83 7.30
N HIS A 9 -29.19 5.96 7.62
CA HIS A 9 -27.74 6.27 7.53
C HIS A 9 -26.92 5.17 6.83
N PRO A 10 -27.23 4.83 5.56
CA PRO A 10 -26.64 3.68 4.89
C PRO A 10 -25.12 3.76 4.69
N VAL A 11 -24.56 4.97 4.52
CA VAL A 11 -23.11 5.16 4.44
C VAL A 11 -22.42 4.85 5.77
N THR A 12 -22.99 5.27 6.90
CA THR A 12 -22.46 4.96 8.23
C THR A 12 -22.46 3.45 8.47
N VAL A 13 -23.51 2.75 8.04
CA VAL A 13 -23.58 1.29 8.09
C VAL A 13 -22.46 0.65 7.29
N LEU A 14 -22.21 1.12 6.05
CA LEU A 14 -21.10 0.62 5.23
C LEU A 14 -19.76 0.85 5.91
N VAL A 15 -19.53 2.04 6.47
CA VAL A 15 -18.30 2.35 7.22
C VAL A 15 -18.10 1.34 8.36
N VAL A 16 -19.11 1.14 9.21
CA VAL A 16 -19.02 0.24 10.36
C VAL A 16 -18.81 -1.21 9.92
N VAL A 17 -19.63 -1.71 8.98
CA VAL A 17 -19.56 -3.12 8.52
C VAL A 17 -18.21 -3.42 7.90
N PHE A 18 -17.73 -2.60 6.97
CA PHE A 18 -16.42 -2.85 6.35
C PHE A 18 -15.26 -2.62 7.30
N THR A 19 -15.37 -1.72 8.28
CA THR A 19 -14.36 -1.57 9.34
C THR A 19 -14.25 -2.83 10.17
N ILE A 20 -15.39 -3.41 10.59
CA ILE A 20 -15.42 -4.69 11.33
C ILE A 20 -14.80 -5.81 10.49
N ILE A 21 -15.18 -5.93 9.21
CA ILE A 21 -14.60 -6.95 8.31
C ILE A 21 -13.07 -6.80 8.23
N ARG A 22 -12.57 -5.57 8.05
CA ARG A 22 -11.13 -5.29 7.99
C ARG A 22 -10.42 -5.64 9.30
N LEU A 23 -11.00 -5.30 10.45
CA LEU A 23 -10.45 -5.65 11.76
C LEU A 23 -10.39 -7.17 11.99
N LEU A 24 -11.44 -7.90 11.58
CA LEU A 24 -11.46 -9.35 11.64
C LEU A 24 -10.34 -9.94 10.79
N ILE A 25 -10.23 -9.51 9.51
CA ILE A 25 -9.17 -10.00 8.62
C ILE A 25 -7.78 -9.63 9.13
N ALA A 26 -7.58 -8.40 9.62
CA ALA A 26 -6.31 -7.94 10.14
C ALA A 26 -5.78 -8.77 11.33
N ASN A 27 -6.68 -9.39 12.11
CA ASN A 27 -6.32 -10.34 13.17
C ASN A 27 -6.14 -11.79 12.67
N LEU A 28 -6.68 -12.11 11.49
CA LEU A 28 -6.62 -13.46 10.92
C LEU A 28 -5.40 -13.71 10.06
N ILE A 29 -4.54 -12.74 9.74
CA ILE A 29 -3.32 -12.97 8.93
C ILE A 29 -2.15 -12.17 9.49
N ASN A 30 -0.92 -12.67 9.39
CA ASN A 30 0.26 -11.89 9.79
C ASN A 30 0.51 -10.74 8.80
N LEU A 31 1.38 -9.80 9.17
CA LEU A 31 1.82 -8.71 8.30
C LEU A 31 2.45 -9.24 7.01
N GLY A 32 2.23 -8.57 5.89
CA GLY A 32 2.90 -8.85 4.62
C GLY A 32 4.27 -8.20 4.51
N ASN A 33 5.00 -8.54 3.44
CA ASN A 33 6.40 -8.12 3.20
C ASN A 33 6.57 -6.60 3.32
N ASP A 34 5.70 -5.84 2.66
CA ASP A 34 5.75 -4.38 2.70
C ASP A 34 5.37 -3.82 4.08
N GLU A 35 4.44 -4.45 4.80
CA GLU A 35 3.97 -3.97 6.10
C GLU A 35 5.05 -4.09 7.18
N VAL A 36 5.73 -5.24 7.25
CA VAL A 36 6.88 -5.41 8.16
C VAL A 36 8.06 -4.51 7.77
N TYR A 37 8.20 -4.20 6.48
CA TYR A 37 9.20 -3.26 6.01
C TYR A 37 8.87 -1.83 6.44
N TYR A 38 7.63 -1.34 6.27
CA TYR A 38 7.23 -0.01 6.73
C TYR A 38 7.19 0.12 8.26
N PHE A 39 7.12 -0.99 9.01
CA PHE A 39 7.37 -0.94 10.44
C PHE A 39 8.78 -0.39 10.77
N THR A 40 9.80 -0.68 9.94
CA THR A 40 11.15 -0.11 10.13
C THR A 40 11.18 1.41 10.01
N TYR A 41 10.26 2.01 9.25
CA TYR A 41 10.11 3.47 9.17
C TYR A 41 9.55 4.04 10.47
N ALA A 42 8.70 3.29 11.17
CA ALA A 42 8.18 3.69 12.48
C ALA A 42 9.25 3.59 13.57
N VAL A 43 10.13 2.57 13.48
CA VAL A 43 11.30 2.41 14.36
C VAL A 43 12.27 3.57 14.23
N LEU A 44 12.67 3.91 13.00
CA LEU A 44 13.58 5.02 12.71
C LEU A 44 12.90 6.03 11.76
N PRO A 45 12.01 6.91 12.26
CA PRO A 45 11.40 7.96 11.46
C PRO A 45 12.45 8.95 11.00
N ASP A 46 12.29 9.42 9.77
CA ASP A 46 13.14 10.43 9.17
C ASP A 46 12.30 11.32 8.24
N TRP A 47 12.90 12.34 7.63
CA TRP A 47 12.22 13.25 6.71
C TRP A 47 11.79 12.59 5.39
N ASN A 48 12.48 11.50 5.01
CA ASN A 48 12.15 10.59 3.93
C ASN A 48 12.88 9.27 4.19
N HIS A 49 12.51 8.21 3.48
CA HIS A 49 13.18 6.92 3.58
C HIS A 49 13.66 6.46 2.21
N PHE A 50 14.35 5.31 2.18
CA PHE A 50 14.98 4.77 0.99
C PHE A 50 14.10 4.83 -0.26
N ASP A 51 12.86 4.37 -0.17
CA ASP A 51 11.94 4.22 -1.31
C ASP A 51 10.66 5.05 -1.21
N HIS A 52 10.24 5.44 0.01
CA HIS A 52 8.98 6.16 0.23
C HIS A 52 9.06 7.34 1.23
N PRO A 53 8.15 8.33 1.07
CA PRO A 53 7.95 9.41 2.05
C PRO A 53 7.53 8.93 3.46
N PRO A 54 7.64 9.78 4.49
CA PRO A 54 7.66 9.32 5.88
C PRO A 54 6.29 9.06 6.51
N LEU A 55 5.18 9.54 5.92
CA LEU A 55 3.90 9.52 6.62
C LEU A 55 3.41 8.10 6.95
N VAL A 56 3.73 7.08 6.14
CA VAL A 56 3.35 5.69 6.47
C VAL A 56 3.96 5.24 7.81
N GLY A 57 5.25 5.50 8.03
CA GLY A 57 5.94 5.16 9.28
C GLY A 57 5.46 5.99 10.46
N ILE A 58 5.22 7.30 10.26
CA ILE A 58 4.68 8.19 11.29
C ILE A 58 3.30 7.72 11.76
N PHE A 59 2.43 7.33 10.83
CA PHE A 59 1.10 6.84 11.16
C PHE A 59 1.16 5.47 11.85
N ILE A 60 2.02 4.54 11.40
CA ILE A 60 2.26 3.29 12.13
C ILE A 60 2.70 3.60 13.57
N ARG A 61 3.65 4.51 13.75
CA ARG A 61 4.16 4.90 15.08
C ARG A 61 3.08 5.52 15.97
N LEU A 62 2.19 6.35 15.40
CA LEU A 62 1.07 6.95 16.12
C LEU A 62 0.10 5.87 16.64
N PHE A 63 -0.31 4.95 15.77
CA PHE A 63 -1.33 3.94 16.12
C PHE A 63 -0.80 2.74 16.91
N THR A 64 0.52 2.54 16.92
CA THR A 64 1.21 1.59 17.81
C THR A 64 1.58 2.23 19.16
N PHE A 65 1.09 3.45 19.44
CA PHE A 65 1.41 4.22 20.65
C PHE A 65 2.92 4.34 20.87
N ASN A 66 3.63 4.88 19.87
CA ASN A 66 5.08 5.00 19.89
C ASN A 66 5.79 3.62 20.03
N LEU A 67 5.30 2.62 19.28
CA LEU A 67 5.82 1.24 19.25
C LEU A 67 5.65 0.45 20.57
N HIS A 68 4.77 0.89 21.47
CA HIS A 68 4.41 0.12 22.67
C HIS A 68 3.40 -1.00 22.39
N CYS A 69 2.63 -0.90 21.31
CA CYS A 69 1.65 -1.90 20.90
C CYS A 69 1.89 -2.32 19.44
N ASN A 70 2.65 -3.38 19.23
CA ASN A 70 3.06 -3.85 17.89
C ASN A 70 2.32 -5.12 17.45
N ALA A 71 1.09 -5.38 17.93
CA ALA A 71 0.29 -6.45 17.33
C ALA A 71 -0.13 -6.04 15.90
N GLU A 72 -0.37 -7.01 15.01
CA GLU A 72 -0.59 -6.73 13.59
C GLU A 72 -1.76 -5.76 13.35
N VAL A 73 -2.80 -5.84 14.19
CA VAL A 73 -3.96 -4.94 14.11
C VAL A 73 -3.61 -3.48 14.38
N PHE A 74 -2.68 -3.18 15.29
CA PHE A 74 -2.27 -1.79 15.58
C PHE A 74 -1.41 -1.22 14.46
N VAL A 75 -0.53 -2.04 13.87
CA VAL A 75 0.27 -1.66 12.71
C VAL A 75 -0.61 -1.37 11.49
N ARG A 76 -1.71 -2.12 11.31
CA ARG A 76 -2.71 -1.91 10.23
C ARG A 76 -3.75 -0.83 10.51
N MET A 77 -3.91 -0.43 11.77
CA MET A 77 -4.95 0.51 12.19
C MET A 77 -4.96 1.83 11.38
N PRO A 78 -3.81 2.43 10.99
CA PRO A 78 -3.85 3.61 10.15
C PRO A 78 -4.57 3.39 8.81
N GLY A 79 -4.35 2.24 8.17
CA GLY A 79 -5.00 1.90 6.91
C GLY A 79 -6.50 1.63 7.09
N ILE A 80 -6.88 0.95 8.16
CA ILE A 80 -8.29 0.65 8.48
C ILE A 80 -9.07 1.94 8.78
N VAL A 81 -8.51 2.84 9.59
CA VAL A 81 -9.10 4.14 9.91
C VAL A 81 -9.17 5.03 8.68
N ALA A 82 -8.10 5.08 7.87
CA ALA A 82 -8.09 5.80 6.61
C ALA A 82 -9.18 5.28 5.66
N ALA A 83 -9.38 3.96 5.56
CA ALA A 83 -10.43 3.38 4.71
C ALA A 83 -11.86 3.74 5.19
N ALA A 84 -12.08 3.85 6.50
CA ALA A 84 -13.33 4.33 7.08
C ALA A 84 -13.59 5.80 6.69
N ILE A 85 -12.59 6.66 6.86
CA ILE A 85 -12.63 8.07 6.46
C ILE A 85 -12.87 8.19 4.96
N ASN A 86 -12.18 7.40 4.14
CA ASN A 86 -12.25 7.43 2.69
C ASN A 86 -13.62 6.97 2.16
N THR A 87 -14.22 5.98 2.81
CA THR A 87 -15.60 5.56 2.53
C THR A 87 -16.58 6.71 2.74
N TRP A 88 -16.43 7.47 3.83
CA TRP A 88 -17.24 8.66 4.07
C TRP A 88 -16.93 9.79 3.08
N LEU A 89 -15.66 10.10 2.82
CA LEU A 89 -15.23 11.15 1.88
C LEU A 89 -15.73 10.89 0.47
N ILE A 90 -15.59 9.66 -0.05
CA ILE A 90 -16.03 9.35 -1.40
C ILE A 90 -17.56 9.39 -1.51
N ALA A 91 -18.29 9.06 -0.44
CA ALA A 91 -19.73 9.24 -0.39
C ALA A 91 -20.13 10.72 -0.43
N ARG A 92 -19.41 11.57 0.31
CA ARG A 92 -19.61 13.03 0.30
C ARG A 92 -19.31 13.63 -1.08
N LEU A 93 -18.24 13.18 -1.72
CA LEU A 93 -17.90 13.54 -3.10
C LEU A 93 -18.99 13.15 -4.08
N GLY A 94 -19.45 11.90 -4.06
CA GLY A 94 -20.54 11.41 -4.90
C GLY A 94 -21.84 12.19 -4.69
N ALA A 95 -22.16 12.52 -3.43
CA ALA A 95 -23.30 13.37 -3.09
C ALA A 95 -23.17 14.79 -3.65
N SER A 96 -21.97 15.36 -3.61
CA SER A 96 -21.71 16.73 -4.08
C SER A 96 -21.80 16.89 -5.60
N ILE A 97 -21.50 15.83 -6.37
CA ILE A 97 -21.52 15.89 -7.85
C ILE A 97 -22.89 15.59 -8.45
N LYS A 98 -23.78 14.95 -7.69
CA LYS A 98 -25.13 14.61 -8.15
C LYS A 98 -26.15 14.55 -7.02
N ASN A 99 -26.13 13.49 -6.22
CA ASN A 99 -27.11 13.28 -5.15
C ASN A 99 -26.64 12.23 -4.13
N ARG A 100 -27.39 12.11 -3.02
CA ARG A 100 -27.10 11.16 -1.94
C ARG A 100 -26.95 9.71 -2.40
N ASN A 101 -27.73 9.26 -3.39
CA ASN A 101 -27.67 7.88 -3.88
C ASN A 101 -26.37 7.61 -4.66
N THR A 102 -25.91 8.58 -5.46
CA THR A 102 -24.58 8.54 -6.09
C THR A 102 -23.48 8.43 -5.05
N GLY A 103 -23.59 9.15 -3.93
CA GLY A 103 -22.69 9.00 -2.78
C GLY A 103 -22.67 7.58 -2.20
N LEU A 104 -23.84 6.97 -2.02
CA LEU A 104 -23.95 5.60 -1.52
C LEU A 104 -23.32 4.59 -2.50
N ILE A 105 -23.60 4.72 -3.79
CA ILE A 105 -23.02 3.84 -4.82
C ILE A 105 -21.49 4.00 -4.87
N ALA A 106 -20.97 5.22 -4.78
CA ALA A 106 -19.54 5.47 -4.74
C ALA A 106 -18.87 4.82 -3.51
N ALA A 107 -19.52 4.85 -2.35
CA ALA A 107 -19.06 4.15 -1.15
C ALA A 107 -19.01 2.62 -1.34
N ILE A 108 -20.01 2.04 -2.03
CA ILE A 108 -20.04 0.60 -2.35
C ILE A 108 -18.92 0.25 -3.33
N LEU A 109 -18.70 1.06 -4.38
CA LEU A 109 -17.60 0.85 -5.34
C LEU A 109 -16.24 0.93 -4.62
N TYR A 110 -16.04 1.92 -3.76
CA TYR A 110 -14.82 2.04 -2.95
C TYR A 110 -14.61 0.82 -2.04
N ASN A 111 -15.65 0.30 -1.40
CA ASN A 111 -15.53 -0.88 -0.54
C ASN A 111 -15.57 -2.21 -1.30
N SER A 112 -15.68 -2.19 -2.63
CA SER A 112 -15.66 -3.41 -3.46
C SER A 112 -14.53 -3.47 -4.48
N SER A 113 -13.68 -2.44 -4.56
CA SER A 113 -12.43 -2.50 -5.30
C SER A 113 -11.37 -3.19 -4.46
N VAL A 114 -10.60 -4.11 -5.07
CA VAL A 114 -9.52 -4.84 -4.39
C VAL A 114 -8.44 -3.88 -3.89
N TYR A 115 -8.11 -2.86 -4.70
CA TYR A 115 -7.15 -1.82 -4.36
C TYR A 115 -7.57 -1.06 -3.10
N THR A 116 -8.75 -0.45 -3.11
CA THR A 116 -9.20 0.42 -2.01
C THR A 116 -9.66 -0.35 -0.78
N SER A 117 -10.11 -1.60 -0.95
CA SER A 117 -10.68 -2.40 0.15
C SER A 117 -9.65 -3.27 0.86
N ILE A 118 -8.69 -3.84 0.13
CA ILE A 118 -7.67 -4.75 0.66
C ILE A 118 -6.32 -4.02 0.73
N LEU A 119 -5.75 -3.62 -0.41
CA LEU A 119 -4.37 -3.09 -0.45
C LEU A 119 -4.22 -1.82 0.38
N SER A 120 -5.06 -0.81 0.13
CA SER A 120 -5.01 0.45 0.89
C SER A 120 -5.93 0.44 2.12
N GLY A 121 -6.70 -0.64 2.32
CA GLY A 121 -7.82 -0.67 3.27
C GLY A 121 -7.68 -1.65 4.43
N ILE A 122 -6.97 -2.76 4.23
CA ILE A 122 -6.60 -3.72 5.28
C ILE A 122 -5.12 -3.58 5.57
N PHE A 123 -4.30 -3.60 4.53
CA PHE A 123 -2.86 -3.48 4.68
C PHE A 123 -2.43 -2.04 4.96
N ILE A 124 -1.27 -1.89 5.57
CA ILE A 124 -0.60 -0.60 5.70
C ILE A 124 0.47 -0.44 4.61
N LEU A 125 0.13 0.38 3.62
CA LEU A 125 0.99 0.80 2.51
C LEU A 125 1.02 2.34 2.46
N PRO A 126 1.95 2.96 1.72
CA PRO A 126 1.93 4.39 1.43
C PRO A 126 0.57 4.86 0.90
N ASP A 127 -0.05 4.05 0.05
CA ASP A 127 -1.39 4.28 -0.52
C ASP A 127 -2.48 4.40 0.57
N SER A 128 -2.39 3.62 1.64
CA SER A 128 -3.41 3.59 2.71
C SER A 128 -3.64 4.98 3.31
N VAL A 129 -2.55 5.72 3.56
CA VAL A 129 -2.62 7.10 4.07
C VAL A 129 -2.82 8.09 2.92
N GLN A 130 -2.18 7.88 1.77
CA GLN A 130 -2.26 8.78 0.62
C GLN A 130 -3.69 9.00 0.14
N LEU A 131 -4.52 7.95 0.07
CA LEU A 131 -5.87 8.06 -0.48
C LEU A 131 -6.78 9.00 0.30
N THR A 132 -6.57 9.16 1.61
CA THR A 132 -7.30 10.14 2.41
C THR A 132 -7.02 11.55 1.97
N PHE A 133 -5.74 11.89 1.82
CA PHE A 133 -5.34 13.21 1.35
C PHE A 133 -5.68 13.41 -0.13
N TRP A 134 -5.66 12.35 -0.95
CA TRP A 134 -6.11 12.41 -2.34
C TRP A 134 -7.60 12.75 -2.46
N LEU A 135 -8.47 12.04 -1.72
CA LEU A 135 -9.90 12.33 -1.69
C LEU A 135 -10.21 13.70 -1.09
N ALA A 136 -9.48 14.11 -0.04
CA ALA A 136 -9.60 15.44 0.53
C ALA A 136 -9.20 16.54 -0.47
N ALA A 137 -8.14 16.34 -1.24
CA ALA A 137 -7.75 17.24 -2.32
C ALA A 137 -8.85 17.33 -3.38
N LEU A 138 -9.37 16.20 -3.89
CA LEU A 138 -10.50 16.20 -4.83
C LEU A 138 -11.74 16.91 -4.26
N TYR A 139 -12.03 16.72 -2.98
CA TYR A 139 -13.13 17.39 -2.29
C TYR A 139 -12.95 18.90 -2.33
N THR A 140 -11.76 19.40 -1.95
CA THR A 140 -11.48 20.84 -1.96
C THR A 140 -11.46 21.43 -3.37
N MET A 141 -10.93 20.71 -4.36
CA MET A 141 -10.97 21.15 -5.77
C MET A 141 -12.41 21.28 -6.29
N LEU A 142 -13.27 20.28 -6.02
CA LEU A 142 -14.68 20.33 -6.42
C LEU A 142 -15.44 21.48 -5.75
N HIS A 143 -15.16 21.77 -4.48
CA HIS A 143 -15.77 22.91 -3.78
C HIS A 143 -15.20 24.24 -4.29
N CYS A 144 -13.90 24.30 -4.63
CA CYS A 144 -13.27 25.46 -5.23
C CYS A 144 -13.97 25.87 -6.53
N ILE A 145 -14.27 24.92 -7.42
CA ILE A 145 -14.88 25.22 -8.72
C ILE A 145 -16.38 25.53 -8.65
N LYS A 146 -17.03 25.15 -7.54
CA LYS A 146 -18.46 25.40 -7.24
C LYS A 146 -18.68 26.64 -6.39
N ALA A 147 -17.65 27.13 -5.70
CA ALA A 147 -17.72 28.29 -4.85
C ALA A 147 -18.00 29.57 -5.66
N THR A 148 -18.89 30.40 -5.15
CA THR A 148 -19.22 31.72 -5.72
C THR A 148 -18.49 32.85 -4.99
N ALA A 149 -18.27 32.70 -3.68
CA ALA A 149 -17.54 33.67 -2.87
C ALA A 149 -16.03 33.53 -3.06
N LEU A 150 -15.34 34.66 -3.28
CA LEU A 150 -13.88 34.69 -3.42
C LEU A 150 -13.16 34.14 -2.19
N THR A 151 -13.69 34.37 -0.99
CA THR A 151 -13.14 33.83 0.27
C THR A 151 -13.10 32.31 0.28
N ASP A 152 -14.15 31.66 -0.22
CA ASP A 152 -14.23 30.20 -0.29
C ASP A 152 -13.28 29.64 -1.34
N ILE A 153 -13.20 30.27 -2.53
CA ILE A 153 -12.22 29.90 -3.57
C ILE A 153 -10.80 29.93 -3.01
N ARG A 154 -10.44 31.02 -2.30
CA ARG A 154 -9.10 31.17 -1.67
C ARG A 154 -8.83 30.08 -0.65
N ARG A 155 -9.80 29.82 0.24
CA ARG A 155 -9.70 28.78 1.27
C ARG A 155 -9.51 27.40 0.63
N TYR A 156 -10.33 27.06 -0.37
CA TYR A 156 -10.25 25.76 -1.01
C TYR A 156 -8.96 25.57 -1.81
N LEU A 157 -8.44 26.60 -2.47
CA LEU A 157 -7.12 26.54 -3.13
C LEU A 157 -6.01 26.21 -2.13
N LEU A 158 -5.96 26.91 -0.98
CA LEU A 158 -4.94 26.62 0.04
C LEU A 158 -5.08 25.22 0.63
N LEU A 159 -6.32 24.77 0.90
CA LEU A 159 -6.57 23.40 1.36
C LEU A 159 -6.20 22.36 0.28
N THR A 160 -6.41 22.66 -1.00
CA THR A 160 -5.93 21.82 -2.09
C THR A 160 -4.41 21.69 -2.05
N GLY A 161 -3.66 22.79 -1.91
CA GLY A 161 -2.21 22.75 -1.77
C GLY A 161 -1.72 21.96 -0.54
N LEU A 162 -2.40 22.12 0.59
CA LEU A 162 -2.15 21.35 1.82
C LEU A 162 -2.35 19.85 1.58
N PHE A 163 -3.50 19.44 1.06
CA PHE A 163 -3.81 18.01 0.89
C PHE A 163 -3.00 17.36 -0.22
N ILE A 164 -2.64 18.08 -1.29
CA ILE A 164 -1.69 17.55 -2.28
C ILE A 164 -0.30 17.38 -1.63
N GLY A 165 0.15 18.33 -0.81
CA GLY A 165 1.41 18.21 -0.06
C GLY A 165 1.44 16.99 0.85
N LEU A 166 0.37 16.79 1.63
CA LEU A 166 0.24 15.62 2.51
C LEU A 166 0.13 14.31 1.71
N ALA A 167 -0.59 14.29 0.58
CA ALA A 167 -0.63 13.13 -0.29
C ALA A 167 0.77 12.79 -0.84
N THR A 168 1.54 13.80 -1.26
CA THR A 168 2.93 13.63 -1.71
C THR A 168 3.84 13.14 -0.59
N MET A 169 3.63 13.60 0.65
CA MET A 169 4.34 13.14 1.85
C MET A 169 3.93 11.73 2.32
N SER A 170 2.86 11.16 1.79
CA SER A 170 2.54 9.73 1.90
C SER A 170 3.18 8.93 0.78
N LYS A 171 3.05 9.40 -0.47
CA LYS A 171 3.61 8.77 -1.66
C LYS A 171 3.81 9.83 -2.74
N VAL A 172 4.99 9.86 -3.36
CA VAL A 172 5.37 10.87 -4.36
C VAL A 172 4.37 11.03 -5.51
N HIS A 173 3.59 9.98 -5.82
CA HIS A 173 2.50 10.00 -6.79
C HIS A 173 1.41 11.04 -6.48
N GLY A 174 1.30 11.53 -5.24
CA GLY A 174 0.38 12.60 -4.85
C GLY A 174 0.52 13.86 -5.72
N VAL A 175 1.72 14.12 -6.25
CA VAL A 175 1.99 15.25 -7.16
C VAL A 175 1.17 15.20 -8.45
N PHE A 176 0.69 14.02 -8.88
CA PHE A 176 -0.18 13.90 -10.05
C PHE A 176 -1.49 14.66 -9.94
N LEU A 177 -1.94 14.98 -8.72
CA LEU A 177 -3.07 15.86 -8.50
C LEU A 177 -2.82 17.27 -9.02
N TRP A 178 -1.59 17.78 -8.98
CA TRP A 178 -1.25 19.07 -9.60
C TRP A 178 -1.26 18.98 -11.12
N PHE A 179 -0.71 17.93 -11.71
CA PHE A 179 -0.78 17.72 -13.17
C PHE A 179 -2.24 17.70 -13.65
N GLY A 180 -3.11 16.99 -12.93
CA GLY A 180 -4.54 16.98 -13.23
C GLY A 180 -5.20 18.34 -13.02
N PHE A 181 -5.04 18.95 -11.84
CA PHE A 181 -5.73 20.18 -11.50
C PHE A 181 -5.29 21.37 -12.36
N LEU A 182 -4.00 21.49 -12.67
CA LEU A 182 -3.48 22.52 -13.58
C LEU A 182 -3.95 22.28 -15.02
N GLY A 183 -3.96 21.03 -15.49
CA GLY A 183 -4.52 20.67 -16.79
C GLY A 183 -5.98 21.12 -16.92
N PHE A 184 -6.79 20.81 -15.90
CA PHE A 184 -8.17 21.26 -15.78
C PHE A 184 -8.31 22.80 -15.74
N ILE A 185 -7.46 23.48 -14.97
CA ILE A 185 -7.50 24.95 -14.89
C ILE A 185 -7.23 25.56 -16.27
N VAL A 186 -6.24 25.05 -17.01
CA VAL A 186 -5.90 25.54 -18.34
C VAL A 186 -7.02 25.26 -19.35
N SER A 187 -7.72 24.13 -19.25
CA SER A 187 -8.80 23.78 -20.17
C SER A 187 -10.12 24.49 -19.86
N ASP A 188 -10.56 24.51 -18.61
CA ASP A 188 -11.95 24.83 -18.23
C ASP A 188 -12.09 26.05 -17.30
N ARG A 189 -11.01 26.47 -16.62
CA ARG A 189 -11.06 27.50 -15.56
C ARG A 189 -9.84 28.43 -15.57
N ARG A 190 -9.43 28.92 -16.74
CA ARG A 190 -8.22 29.75 -16.94
C ARG A 190 -8.15 30.99 -16.05
N GLY A 191 -9.30 31.52 -15.61
CA GLY A 191 -9.36 32.64 -14.67
C GLY A 191 -8.64 32.37 -13.35
N LEU A 192 -8.56 31.11 -12.90
CA LEU A 192 -7.83 30.74 -11.68
C LEU A 192 -6.32 30.96 -11.79
N LEU A 193 -5.75 31.00 -13.00
CA LEU A 193 -4.35 31.35 -13.22
C LEU A 193 -4.02 32.78 -12.78
N LYS A 194 -5.02 33.67 -12.71
CA LYS A 194 -4.83 35.04 -12.21
C LYS A 194 -4.87 35.13 -10.68
N SER A 195 -5.23 34.04 -9.99
CA SER A 195 -5.37 34.04 -8.53
C SER A 195 -4.00 33.85 -7.87
N PRO A 196 -3.52 34.79 -7.03
CA PRO A 196 -2.27 34.59 -6.28
C PRO A 196 -2.34 33.37 -5.35
N TYR A 197 -3.54 32.99 -4.91
CA TYR A 197 -3.76 31.83 -4.03
C TYR A 197 -3.50 30.49 -4.70
N LEU A 198 -3.57 30.41 -6.04
CA LEU A 198 -3.15 29.20 -6.76
C LEU A 198 -1.64 28.98 -6.56
N TYR A 199 -0.85 30.03 -6.71
CA TYR A 199 0.60 29.98 -6.51
C TYR A 199 0.98 29.77 -5.04
N LEU A 200 0.25 30.39 -4.10
CA LEU A 200 0.43 30.10 -2.67
C LEU A 200 0.12 28.64 -2.33
N ALA A 201 -0.90 28.04 -2.95
CA ALA A 201 -1.21 26.63 -2.77
C ALA A 201 -0.10 25.71 -3.31
N ILE A 202 0.46 26.02 -4.49
CA ILE A 202 1.61 25.30 -5.04
C ILE A 202 2.82 25.46 -4.10
N GLY A 203 3.11 26.69 -3.66
CA GLY A 203 4.18 26.98 -2.71
C GLY A 203 4.02 26.21 -1.39
N LEU A 204 2.79 26.10 -0.88
CA LEU A 204 2.49 25.29 0.30
C LEU A 204 2.76 23.80 0.07
N THR A 205 2.38 23.24 -1.10
CA THR A 205 2.74 21.87 -1.46
C THR A 205 4.26 21.68 -1.48
N VAL A 206 5.00 22.61 -2.11
CA VAL A 206 6.46 22.55 -2.19
C VAL A 206 7.10 22.62 -0.80
N LEU A 207 6.60 23.51 0.06
CA LEU A 207 7.07 23.61 1.45
C LEU A 207 6.83 22.33 2.24
N LEU A 208 5.68 21.68 2.07
CA LEU A 208 5.40 20.41 2.74
C LEU A 208 6.24 19.27 2.19
N ALA A 209 6.51 19.25 0.88
CA ALA A 209 7.30 18.22 0.21
C ALA A 209 8.82 18.46 0.27
N SER A 210 9.28 19.66 0.68
CA SER A 210 10.71 20.00 0.72
C SER A 210 11.56 19.07 1.60
N PRO A 211 11.06 18.49 2.72
CA PRO A 211 11.84 17.53 3.48
C PRO A 211 12.28 16.30 2.66
N ILE A 212 11.47 15.86 1.68
CA ILE A 212 11.83 14.75 0.77
C ILE A 212 13.09 15.13 -0.03
N LEU A 213 13.12 16.37 -0.54
CA LEU A 213 14.22 16.88 -1.34
C LEU A 213 15.50 17.03 -0.49
N PHE A 214 15.42 17.69 0.66
CA PHE A 214 16.58 17.90 1.53
C PHE A 214 17.16 16.58 2.05
N TRP A 215 16.31 15.63 2.42
CA TRP A 215 16.75 14.32 2.84
C TRP A 215 17.52 13.60 1.72
N ASN A 216 17.02 13.64 0.49
CA ASN A 216 17.71 13.00 -0.63
C ASN A 216 19.01 13.71 -1.00
N ILE A 217 19.08 15.04 -0.93
CA ILE A 217 20.35 15.77 -1.10
C ILE A 217 21.39 15.25 -0.09
N GLY A 218 20.99 15.06 1.17
CA GLY A 218 21.86 14.52 2.22
C GLY A 218 22.15 13.02 2.13
N ASN A 219 21.49 12.29 1.22
CA ASN A 219 21.68 10.85 1.00
C ASN A 219 21.95 10.55 -0.49
N ASP A 220 22.67 11.44 -1.19
CA ASP A 220 23.15 11.26 -2.58
C ASP A 220 22.07 10.87 -3.59
N PHE A 221 20.87 11.44 -3.43
CA PHE A 221 19.67 11.17 -4.22
C PHE A 221 19.31 9.67 -4.30
N ILE A 222 19.59 8.91 -3.24
CA ILE A 222 19.43 7.45 -3.24
C ILE A 222 18.03 6.98 -3.64
N THR A 223 16.95 7.65 -3.21
CA THR A 223 15.58 7.29 -3.59
C THR A 223 15.40 7.41 -5.10
N TRP A 224 15.90 8.50 -5.69
CA TRP A 224 15.84 8.71 -7.12
C TRP A 224 16.72 7.72 -7.87
N ARG A 225 17.94 7.46 -7.41
CA ARG A 225 18.85 6.47 -7.99
C ARG A 225 18.21 5.08 -8.01
N PHE A 226 17.69 4.63 -6.87
CA PHE A 226 17.00 3.34 -6.74
C PHE A 226 15.81 3.22 -7.72
N HIS A 227 14.92 4.23 -7.76
CA HIS A 227 13.80 4.21 -8.72
C HIS A 227 14.28 4.36 -10.17
N SER A 228 15.42 5.03 -10.41
CA SER A 228 16.04 5.20 -11.74
C SER A 228 16.82 3.97 -12.23
N GLU A 229 17.33 3.13 -11.33
CA GLU A 229 18.05 1.90 -11.66
C GLU A 229 17.06 0.77 -11.99
N ARG A 230 15.85 0.78 -11.42
CA ARG A 230 14.69 0.04 -11.99
C ARG A 230 14.25 0.52 -13.38
N VAL A 231 14.84 1.63 -13.82
CA VAL A 231 14.46 2.46 -14.96
C VAL A 231 15.54 2.39 -16.05
N THR A 232 16.51 1.48 -15.95
CA THR A 232 17.32 1.05 -17.10
C THR A 232 16.36 0.56 -18.19
N VAL A 233 16.32 1.30 -19.30
CA VAL A 233 15.65 0.88 -20.53
C VAL A 233 16.27 -0.46 -20.85
N SER A 234 15.48 -1.54 -20.85
CA SER A 234 16.02 -2.84 -21.22
C SER A 234 16.69 -2.70 -22.59
N ASP A 235 17.91 -3.22 -22.74
CA ASP A 235 18.59 -3.30 -24.05
C ASP A 235 17.73 -4.03 -25.12
N SER A 236 16.59 -4.59 -24.71
CA SER A 236 15.56 -5.28 -25.49
C SER A 236 14.24 -4.48 -25.64
N GLY A 237 14.25 -3.31 -26.30
CA GLY A 237 13.04 -2.70 -26.88
C GLY A 237 11.82 -2.53 -25.93
N MET A 238 10.61 -2.82 -26.43
CA MET A 238 9.35 -2.70 -25.65
C MET A 238 9.11 -3.91 -24.73
N ASN A 239 8.90 -3.68 -23.45
CA ASN A 239 8.54 -4.68 -22.44
C ASN A 239 7.03 -5.00 -22.45
N ILE A 240 6.59 -5.72 -23.48
CA ILE A 240 5.19 -6.12 -23.68
C ILE A 240 4.66 -6.95 -22.49
N LYS A 241 5.50 -7.78 -21.87
CA LYS A 241 5.13 -8.59 -20.70
C LYS A 241 4.74 -7.70 -19.52
N SER A 242 5.53 -6.68 -19.23
CA SER A 242 5.23 -5.74 -18.14
C SER A 242 3.98 -4.91 -18.42
N PHE A 243 3.78 -4.52 -19.68
CA PHE A 243 2.55 -3.85 -20.10
C PHE A 243 1.29 -4.67 -19.84
N PHE A 244 1.26 -5.94 -20.25
CA PHE A 244 0.12 -6.81 -19.98
C PHE A 244 -0.05 -7.10 -18.49
N ARG A 245 1.04 -7.36 -17.76
CA ARG A 245 1.01 -7.55 -16.30
C ARG A 245 0.41 -6.33 -15.59
N THR A 246 0.83 -5.13 -15.99
CA THR A 246 0.36 -3.87 -15.42
C THR A 246 -1.10 -3.63 -15.78
N THR A 247 -1.48 -3.79 -17.04
CA THR A 247 -2.85 -3.56 -17.52
C THR A 247 -3.85 -4.54 -16.88
N ILE A 248 -3.54 -5.84 -16.89
CA ILE A 248 -4.38 -6.87 -16.26
C ILE A 248 -4.43 -6.65 -14.75
N GLY A 249 -3.29 -6.34 -14.12
CA GLY A 249 -3.24 -6.05 -12.70
C GLY A 249 -4.09 -4.84 -12.30
N GLN A 250 -4.11 -3.76 -13.10
CA GLN A 250 -4.99 -2.62 -12.88
C GLN A 250 -6.46 -3.04 -12.93
N VAL A 251 -6.84 -3.91 -13.87
CA VAL A 251 -8.21 -4.44 -13.98
C VAL A 251 -8.59 -5.26 -12.76
N LEU A 252 -7.71 -6.16 -12.32
CA LEU A 252 -7.94 -7.02 -11.15
C LEU A 252 -8.00 -6.20 -9.85
N TYR A 253 -7.10 -5.24 -9.68
CA TYR A 253 -7.05 -4.38 -8.50
C TYR A 253 -8.22 -3.40 -8.44
N ALA A 254 -8.67 -2.84 -9.57
CA ALA A 254 -9.87 -2.01 -9.60
C ALA A 254 -11.13 -2.80 -9.28
N ASN A 255 -11.15 -4.12 -9.55
CA ASN A 255 -12.31 -5.02 -9.68
C ASN A 255 -12.83 -5.08 -11.13
N PRO A 256 -12.83 -6.25 -11.79
CA PRO A 256 -13.23 -6.38 -13.20
C PRO A 256 -14.64 -5.85 -13.51
N PHE A 257 -15.59 -6.00 -12.59
CA PHE A 257 -16.95 -5.49 -12.78
C PHE A 257 -17.00 -3.96 -12.77
N GLN A 258 -16.13 -3.31 -11.99
CA GLN A 258 -16.00 -1.86 -11.99
C GLN A 258 -15.36 -1.35 -13.27
N ILE A 259 -14.37 -2.05 -13.82
CA ILE A 259 -13.79 -1.68 -15.12
C ILE A 259 -14.84 -1.74 -16.23
N VAL A 260 -15.64 -2.80 -16.28
CA VAL A 260 -16.75 -2.89 -17.24
C VAL A 260 -17.70 -1.70 -17.06
N LEU A 261 -18.03 -1.35 -15.82
CA LEU A 261 -18.87 -0.20 -15.49
C LEU A 261 -18.24 1.14 -15.95
N PHE A 262 -16.94 1.35 -15.76
CA PHE A 262 -16.23 2.55 -16.23
C PHE A 262 -16.21 2.63 -17.76
N ILE A 263 -15.99 1.51 -18.45
CA ILE A 263 -16.04 1.44 -19.92
C ILE A 263 -17.45 1.79 -20.42
N LEU A 264 -18.50 1.25 -19.80
CA LEU A 264 -19.88 1.56 -20.18
C LEU A 264 -20.24 3.02 -19.90
N THR A 265 -19.73 3.58 -18.80
CA THR A 265 -19.86 5.02 -18.48
C THR A 265 -19.23 5.86 -19.58
N GLY A 266 -17.97 5.59 -19.95
CA GLY A 266 -17.27 6.27 -21.04
C GLY A 266 -17.96 6.13 -22.40
N LYS A 267 -18.41 4.92 -22.76
CA LYS A 267 -19.20 4.68 -24.00
C LYS A 267 -20.50 5.48 -24.03
N THR A 268 -21.19 5.62 -22.89
CA THR A 268 -22.43 6.39 -22.81
C THR A 268 -22.16 7.89 -22.96
N ILE A 269 -21.09 8.39 -22.35
CA ILE A 269 -20.64 9.78 -22.51
C ILE A 269 -20.32 10.06 -23.99
N ALA A 270 -19.55 9.18 -24.63
CA ALA A 270 -19.20 9.32 -26.05
C ALA A 270 -20.44 9.28 -26.97
N ARG A 271 -21.39 8.36 -26.74
CA ARG A 271 -22.59 8.21 -27.57
C ARG A 271 -23.59 9.35 -27.42
N ARG A 272 -23.79 9.85 -26.19
CA ARG A 272 -24.74 10.95 -25.95
C ARG A 272 -24.13 12.32 -26.23
N LEU A 273 -22.84 12.36 -26.60
CA LEU A 273 -22.06 13.57 -26.88
C LEU A 273 -22.09 14.61 -25.74
N SER A 274 -22.54 14.21 -24.53
CA SER A 274 -22.69 15.08 -23.38
C SER A 274 -22.64 14.28 -22.08
N ILE A 275 -21.67 14.62 -21.23
CA ILE A 275 -21.48 13.97 -19.93
C ILE A 275 -22.66 14.21 -18.99
N HIS A 276 -23.29 15.38 -19.07
CA HIS A 276 -24.48 15.71 -18.29
C HIS A 276 -25.64 14.78 -18.65
N THR A 277 -25.90 14.56 -19.95
CA THR A 277 -26.99 13.64 -20.35
C THR A 277 -26.68 12.18 -19.99
N ALA A 278 -25.41 11.80 -19.90
CA ALA A 278 -24.99 10.43 -19.58
C ALA A 278 -24.99 10.13 -18.07
N THR A 279 -24.68 11.11 -17.22
CA THR A 279 -24.43 10.89 -15.79
C THR A 279 -25.26 11.78 -14.87
N ALA A 280 -25.85 12.85 -15.39
CA ALA A 280 -26.41 13.99 -14.65
C ALA A 280 -25.40 14.73 -13.76
N VAL A 281 -24.10 14.62 -14.07
CA VAL A 281 -23.02 15.41 -13.46
C VAL A 281 -22.73 16.61 -14.36
N ASP A 282 -22.45 17.77 -13.77
CA ASP A 282 -22.05 18.96 -14.52
C ASP A 282 -20.69 18.75 -15.23
N ALA A 283 -20.55 19.33 -16.42
CA ALA A 283 -19.39 19.09 -17.27
C ALA A 283 -18.07 19.52 -16.60
N THR A 284 -18.08 20.59 -15.81
CA THR A 284 -16.89 21.11 -15.14
C THR A 284 -16.41 20.14 -14.05
N SER A 285 -17.29 19.65 -13.17
CA SER A 285 -16.95 18.64 -12.17
C SER A 285 -16.42 17.37 -12.82
N ALA A 286 -17.05 16.94 -13.92
CA ALA A 286 -16.62 15.73 -14.60
C ALA A 286 -15.26 15.89 -15.29
N ALA A 287 -15.00 17.05 -15.92
CA ALA A 287 -13.69 17.38 -16.50
C ALA A 287 -12.58 17.36 -15.43
N LEU A 288 -12.81 18.01 -14.27
CA LEU A 288 -11.88 17.97 -13.15
C LEU A 288 -11.56 16.53 -12.71
N LEU A 289 -12.58 15.69 -12.53
CA LEU A 289 -12.39 14.30 -12.14
C LEU A 289 -11.59 13.51 -13.17
N LEU A 290 -11.86 13.70 -14.47
CA LEU A 290 -11.12 13.03 -15.55
C LEU A 290 -9.66 13.50 -15.61
N TRP A 291 -9.41 14.80 -15.48
CA TRP A 291 -8.06 15.36 -15.42
C TRP A 291 -7.27 14.86 -14.22
N CYS A 292 -7.90 14.65 -13.06
CA CYS A 292 -7.23 14.05 -11.90
C CYS A 292 -7.14 12.52 -11.94
N SER A 293 -7.75 11.87 -12.95
CA SER A 293 -7.80 10.40 -13.07
C SER A 293 -6.91 9.86 -14.19
N LEU A 294 -7.13 10.34 -15.41
CA LEU A 294 -6.54 9.77 -16.61
C LEU A 294 -5.02 9.94 -16.70
N PRO A 295 -4.40 11.09 -16.34
CA PRO A 295 -2.96 11.26 -16.47
C PRO A 295 -2.14 10.20 -15.73
N ILE A 296 -2.47 9.89 -14.47
CA ILE A 296 -1.72 8.88 -13.70
C ILE A 296 -1.98 7.46 -14.23
N ILE A 297 -3.20 7.14 -14.67
CA ILE A 297 -3.52 5.84 -15.29
C ILE A 297 -2.75 5.67 -16.60
N VAL A 298 -2.83 6.65 -17.50
CA VAL A 298 -2.17 6.63 -18.80
C VAL A 298 -0.66 6.61 -18.62
N CYS A 299 -0.10 7.47 -17.75
CA CYS A 299 1.33 7.55 -17.51
C CYS A 299 1.88 6.21 -16.99
N THR A 300 1.25 5.62 -15.97
CA THR A 300 1.68 4.32 -15.41
C THR A 300 1.62 3.21 -16.48
N THR A 301 0.53 3.16 -17.24
CA THR A 301 0.34 2.16 -18.29
C THR A 301 1.33 2.33 -19.44
N LEU A 302 1.62 3.56 -19.89
CA LEU A 302 2.60 3.81 -20.95
C LEU A 302 4.03 3.55 -20.48
N ILE A 303 4.39 3.95 -19.25
CA ILE A 303 5.71 3.64 -18.68
C ILE A 303 5.93 2.13 -18.60
N SER A 304 4.87 1.35 -18.36
CA SER A 304 4.96 -0.11 -18.31
C SER A 304 5.36 -0.78 -19.63
N LEU A 305 5.30 -0.08 -20.77
CA LEU A 305 5.85 -0.56 -22.05
C LEU A 305 7.37 -0.55 -22.08
N PHE A 306 8.01 0.21 -21.18
CA PHE A 306 9.45 0.39 -21.17
C PHE A 306 10.07 -0.17 -19.90
N ARG A 307 9.29 -0.35 -18.83
CA ARG A 307 9.80 -0.58 -17.48
C ARG A 307 8.85 -1.41 -16.63
N ASP A 308 9.40 -2.08 -15.63
CA ASP A 308 8.57 -2.77 -14.65
C ASP A 308 7.85 -1.79 -13.72
N THR A 309 6.51 -1.79 -13.82
CA THR A 309 5.65 -1.07 -12.88
C THR A 309 4.80 -2.04 -12.07
N LEU A 310 4.38 -1.59 -10.89
CA LEU A 310 3.41 -2.31 -10.08
C LEU A 310 2.00 -1.80 -10.44
N PRO A 311 1.04 -2.71 -10.67
CA PRO A 311 -0.28 -2.31 -11.19
C PRO A 311 -1.06 -1.35 -10.28
N HIS A 312 -0.77 -1.32 -8.98
CA HIS A 312 -1.47 -0.45 -8.04
C HIS A 312 -0.99 1.02 -8.06
N TRP A 313 0.11 1.35 -8.76
CA TRP A 313 0.64 2.72 -8.79
C TRP A 313 -0.34 3.75 -9.38
N SER A 314 -1.21 3.34 -10.29
CA SER A 314 -2.28 4.18 -10.86
C SER A 314 -3.58 4.15 -10.06
N GLY A 315 -3.64 3.38 -8.97
CA GLY A 315 -4.83 3.16 -8.14
C GLY A 315 -5.60 4.42 -7.77
N PRO A 316 -4.96 5.52 -7.30
CA PRO A 316 -5.66 6.74 -6.95
C PRO A 316 -6.42 7.39 -8.12
N GLY A 317 -5.94 7.19 -9.35
CA GLY A 317 -6.61 7.67 -10.57
C GLY A 317 -7.97 7.04 -10.81
N PHE A 318 -8.23 5.83 -10.29
CA PHE A 318 -9.53 5.20 -10.45
C PHE A 318 -10.62 5.84 -9.57
N LEU A 319 -10.27 6.66 -8.56
CA LEU A 319 -11.25 7.28 -7.66
C LEU A 319 -12.19 8.26 -8.38
N GLY A 320 -11.68 9.05 -9.34
CA GLY A 320 -12.53 9.93 -10.14
C GLY A 320 -13.42 9.15 -11.11
N LEU A 321 -12.91 8.05 -11.67
CA LEU A 321 -13.71 7.12 -12.49
C LEU A 321 -14.80 6.43 -11.66
N MET A 322 -14.53 6.06 -10.41
CA MET A 322 -15.52 5.52 -9.48
C MET A 322 -16.67 6.51 -9.24
N LEU A 323 -16.38 7.80 -9.07
CA LEU A 323 -17.39 8.83 -8.88
C LEU A 323 -18.29 9.01 -10.11
N LEU A 324 -17.71 9.04 -11.31
CA LEU A 324 -18.47 9.13 -12.56
C LEU A 324 -19.27 7.85 -12.83
N GLY A 325 -18.67 6.68 -12.57
CA GLY A 325 -19.34 5.39 -12.66
C GLY A 325 -20.50 5.27 -11.68
N ALA A 326 -20.36 5.81 -10.46
CA ALA A 326 -21.44 5.86 -9.49
C ALA A 326 -22.62 6.71 -9.97
N ALA A 327 -22.33 7.90 -10.55
CA ALA A 327 -23.36 8.78 -11.08
C ALA A 327 -24.08 8.18 -12.30
N TRP A 328 -23.35 7.51 -13.19
CA TRP A 328 -23.92 6.74 -14.29
C TRP A 328 -24.81 5.59 -13.78
N THR A 329 -24.31 4.82 -12.80
CA THR A 329 -25.06 3.73 -12.19
C THR A 329 -26.37 4.23 -11.59
N ASP A 330 -26.32 5.33 -10.82
CA ASP A 330 -27.49 5.99 -10.25
C ASP A 330 -28.49 6.43 -11.33
N GLN A 331 -28.01 6.96 -12.46
CA GLN A 331 -28.87 7.42 -13.57
C GLN A 331 -29.68 6.29 -14.21
N PHE A 332 -29.13 5.07 -14.26
CA PHE A 332 -29.69 3.96 -15.04
C PHE A 332 -30.26 2.82 -14.19
N ILE A 333 -30.15 2.88 -12.87
CA ILE A 333 -30.87 1.96 -11.99
C ILE A 333 -32.38 2.29 -12.05
N SER A 334 -33.17 1.38 -12.63
CA SER A 334 -34.63 1.47 -12.70
C SER A 334 -35.28 0.15 -12.28
N PRO A 335 -36.47 0.17 -11.62
CA PRO A 335 -37.21 -1.05 -11.26
C PRO A 335 -37.72 -1.86 -12.46
N ASN A 336 -38.01 -1.21 -13.59
CA ASN A 336 -38.78 -1.79 -14.71
C ASN A 336 -37.93 -2.12 -15.96
N ARG A 337 -36.60 -2.24 -15.84
CA ARG A 337 -35.70 -2.56 -16.97
C ARG A 337 -34.64 -3.59 -16.57
N HIS A 338 -34.04 -4.25 -17.57
CA HIS A 338 -32.82 -5.04 -17.38
C HIS A 338 -31.71 -4.16 -16.77
N ASN A 339 -31.53 -4.26 -15.46
CA ASN A 339 -30.70 -3.34 -14.70
C ASN A 339 -29.24 -3.81 -14.62
N LEU A 340 -28.55 -3.80 -15.78
CA LEU A 340 -27.13 -4.16 -15.88
C LEU A 340 -26.23 -3.38 -14.90
N PRO A 341 -26.38 -2.05 -14.69
CA PRO A 341 -25.57 -1.32 -13.71
C PRO A 341 -25.71 -1.88 -12.30
N LYS A 342 -26.94 -2.20 -11.85
CA LYS A 342 -27.18 -2.85 -10.56
C LYS A 342 -26.51 -4.22 -10.49
N LYS A 343 -26.58 -5.03 -11.56
CA LYS A 343 -25.92 -6.34 -11.60
C LYS A 343 -24.40 -6.22 -11.48
N LEU A 344 -23.77 -5.27 -12.16
CA LEU A 344 -22.33 -5.03 -12.06
C LEU A 344 -21.93 -4.55 -10.66
N LEU A 345 -22.72 -3.66 -10.05
CA LEU A 345 -22.49 -3.20 -8.68
C LEU A 345 -22.58 -4.36 -7.68
N LEU A 346 -23.63 -5.19 -7.78
CA LEU A 346 -23.80 -6.37 -6.92
C LEU A 346 -22.73 -7.44 -7.16
N ALA A 347 -22.30 -7.64 -8.40
CA ALA A 347 -21.22 -8.57 -8.73
C ALA A 347 -19.87 -8.07 -8.20
N SER A 348 -19.60 -6.76 -8.26
CA SER A 348 -18.44 -6.13 -7.63
C SER A 348 -18.43 -6.39 -6.12
N ALA A 349 -19.56 -6.12 -5.44
CA ALA A 349 -19.72 -6.38 -4.01
C ALA A 349 -19.62 -7.88 -3.66
N GLY A 350 -20.23 -8.76 -4.48
CA GLY A 350 -20.15 -10.21 -4.29
C GLY A 350 -18.72 -10.73 -4.42
N LEU A 351 -17.96 -10.23 -5.40
CA LEU A 351 -16.55 -10.60 -5.58
C LEU A 351 -15.71 -10.21 -4.37
N ILE A 352 -15.83 -8.97 -3.86
CA ILE A 352 -15.02 -8.57 -2.69
C ILE A 352 -15.39 -9.36 -1.43
N LEU A 353 -16.68 -9.66 -1.23
CA LEU A 353 -17.13 -10.46 -0.10
C LEU A 353 -16.65 -11.91 -0.20
N PHE A 354 -16.60 -12.46 -1.42
CA PHE A 354 -15.96 -13.75 -1.68
C PHE A 354 -14.47 -13.71 -1.35
N VAL A 355 -13.73 -12.68 -1.77
CA VAL A 355 -12.29 -12.55 -1.45
C VAL A 355 -12.06 -12.42 0.06
N PHE A 356 -12.89 -11.63 0.76
CA PHE A 356 -12.81 -11.46 2.22
C PHE A 356 -13.12 -12.73 3.01
N THR A 357 -13.86 -13.68 2.45
CA THR A 357 -14.15 -14.96 3.09
C THR A 357 -13.17 -16.04 2.66
N ALA A 358 -13.02 -16.27 1.35
CA ALA A 358 -12.16 -17.31 0.80
C ALA A 358 -10.67 -17.05 1.04
N GLY A 359 -10.22 -15.79 1.00
CA GLY A 359 -8.81 -15.42 1.17
C GLY A 359 -8.24 -15.83 2.53
N PRO A 360 -8.77 -15.34 3.66
CA PRO A 360 -8.31 -15.73 4.99
C PRO A 360 -8.43 -17.24 5.24
N LEU A 361 -9.52 -17.88 4.78
CA LEU A 361 -9.69 -19.32 4.87
C LEU A 361 -8.60 -20.07 4.11
N LEU A 362 -8.26 -19.64 2.90
CA LEU A 362 -7.17 -20.23 2.13
C LEU A 362 -5.83 -20.07 2.87
N ILE A 363 -5.53 -18.86 3.37
CA ILE A 363 -4.25 -18.57 4.03
C ILE A 363 -4.08 -19.35 5.33
N ARG A 364 -5.14 -19.49 6.13
CA ARG A 364 -5.10 -20.20 7.42
C ARG A 364 -5.29 -21.70 7.29
N CYS A 365 -6.20 -22.13 6.41
CA CYS A 365 -6.68 -23.51 6.40
C CYS A 365 -6.07 -24.37 5.29
N TYR A 366 -5.23 -23.84 4.40
CA TYR A 366 -4.56 -24.68 3.41
C TYR A 366 -3.57 -25.65 4.08
N PRO A 367 -3.66 -26.97 3.85
CA PRO A 367 -2.78 -27.94 4.51
C PRO A 367 -1.36 -27.91 3.92
N GLY A 368 -0.38 -27.52 4.73
CA GLY A 368 1.02 -27.44 4.32
C GLY A 368 1.27 -26.24 3.41
N THR A 369 1.86 -26.47 2.25
CA THR A 369 2.16 -25.43 1.25
C THR A 369 1.62 -25.80 -0.13
N MET A 370 1.28 -24.78 -0.92
CA MET A 370 0.90 -24.92 -2.34
C MET A 370 2.11 -25.19 -3.25
N SER A 371 3.33 -25.16 -2.70
CA SER A 371 4.56 -25.45 -3.44
C SER A 371 4.88 -26.94 -3.44
N SER A 372 5.27 -27.47 -4.60
CA SER A 372 5.79 -28.83 -4.74
C SER A 372 7.31 -28.95 -4.54
N LYS A 373 8.01 -27.83 -4.28
CA LYS A 373 9.47 -27.83 -4.19
C LYS A 373 9.96 -28.57 -2.93
N PRO A 374 10.95 -29.48 -3.06
CA PRO A 374 11.50 -30.19 -1.92
C PRO A 374 12.45 -29.30 -1.09
N SER A 375 12.88 -29.79 0.06
CA SER A 375 13.95 -29.17 0.86
C SER A 375 15.24 -29.04 0.02
N PRO A 376 15.99 -27.93 0.13
CA PRO A 376 15.85 -26.82 1.08
C PRO A 376 14.86 -25.73 0.65
N HIS A 377 14.13 -25.90 -0.46
CA HIS A 377 13.22 -24.91 -1.04
C HIS A 377 11.73 -25.15 -0.73
N THR A 378 11.41 -25.89 0.34
CA THR A 378 10.02 -26.18 0.72
C THR A 378 9.22 -24.90 0.90
N GLY A 379 8.08 -24.80 0.21
CA GLY A 379 7.22 -23.62 0.26
C GLY A 379 7.57 -22.52 -0.76
N ALA A 380 8.64 -22.65 -1.54
CA ALA A 380 9.02 -21.60 -2.48
C ALA A 380 7.96 -21.41 -3.58
N GLY A 381 7.53 -20.17 -3.77
CA GLY A 381 6.42 -19.78 -4.66
C GLY A 381 5.04 -19.75 -4.01
N ASP A 382 4.90 -20.19 -2.77
CA ASP A 382 3.65 -20.07 -2.00
C ASP A 382 3.60 -18.73 -1.27
N ALA A 383 3.00 -17.72 -1.91
CA ALA A 383 2.87 -16.37 -1.35
C ALA A 383 2.02 -16.31 -0.07
N THR A 384 1.23 -17.35 0.24
CA THR A 384 0.45 -17.36 1.48
C THR A 384 1.35 -17.51 2.72
N LEU A 385 2.56 -18.07 2.56
CA LEU A 385 3.56 -18.23 3.64
C LEU A 385 4.18 -16.90 4.07
N ASP A 386 4.09 -15.86 3.25
CA ASP A 386 4.58 -14.54 3.62
C ASP A 386 3.71 -13.88 4.70
N ILE A 387 2.44 -14.29 4.83
CA ILE A 387 1.44 -13.72 5.74
C ILE A 387 0.85 -14.75 6.72
N THR A 388 1.54 -15.87 6.97
CA THR A 388 1.07 -16.90 7.92
C THR A 388 2.21 -17.69 8.57
N GLY A 389 1.99 -18.09 9.83
CA GLY A 389 2.80 -19.06 10.57
C GLY A 389 4.08 -18.50 11.18
N TRP A 390 4.25 -17.17 11.16
CA TRP A 390 5.36 -16.50 11.84
C TRP A 390 5.29 -16.65 13.37
N GLU A 391 4.10 -16.86 13.92
CA GLU A 391 3.85 -17.15 15.35
C GLU A 391 4.53 -18.44 15.84
N GLN A 392 4.87 -19.38 14.94
CA GLN A 392 5.57 -20.61 15.28
C GLN A 392 7.10 -20.41 15.36
N LEU A 393 7.63 -19.36 14.72
CA LEU A 393 9.07 -19.13 14.63
C LEU A 393 9.65 -18.58 15.93
N LEU A 394 9.03 -17.52 16.49
CA LEU A 394 9.54 -16.82 17.67
C LEU A 394 9.80 -17.76 18.87
N PRO A 395 8.83 -18.53 19.40
CA PRO A 395 9.06 -19.35 20.59
C PRO A 395 10.08 -20.47 20.36
N ALA A 396 10.12 -21.02 19.13
CA ALA A 396 11.08 -22.07 18.79
C ALA A 396 12.51 -21.54 18.65
N PHE A 397 12.68 -20.35 18.05
CA PHE A 397 13.98 -19.69 17.96
C PHE A 397 14.45 -19.19 19.32
N GLU A 398 13.58 -18.59 20.13
CA GLU A 398 13.91 -18.11 21.47
C GLU A 398 14.42 -19.25 22.35
N LYS A 399 13.74 -20.40 22.34
CA LYS A 399 14.21 -21.59 23.05
C LYS A 399 15.61 -22.01 22.58
N LEU A 400 15.79 -22.17 21.26
CA LEU A 400 17.07 -22.60 20.68
C LEU A 400 18.21 -21.60 21.00
N ARG A 401 17.93 -20.30 20.92
CA ARG A 401 18.87 -19.23 21.29
C ARG A 401 19.26 -19.31 22.76
N ASN A 402 18.28 -19.45 23.65
CA ASN A 402 18.52 -19.50 25.09
C ASN A 402 19.29 -20.76 25.50
N ASP A 403 19.00 -21.90 24.89
CA ASP A 403 19.76 -23.15 25.10
C ASP A 403 21.22 -22.99 24.66
N ASP A 404 21.47 -22.33 23.52
CA ASP A 404 22.83 -22.08 23.04
C ASP A 404 23.59 -21.06 23.88
N ILE A 405 22.91 -20.02 24.38
CA ILE A 405 23.50 -19.06 25.33
C ILE A 405 23.88 -19.77 26.64
N ALA A 406 22.98 -20.57 27.20
CA ALA A 406 23.23 -21.31 28.43
C ALA A 406 24.37 -22.34 28.28
N ALA A 407 24.52 -22.92 27.10
CA ALA A 407 25.61 -23.83 26.77
C ALA A 407 26.93 -23.12 26.42
N GLY A 408 27.00 -21.79 26.49
CA GLY A 408 28.20 -21.01 26.11
C GLY A 408 28.53 -21.07 24.61
N LYS A 409 27.58 -21.50 23.78
CA LYS A 409 27.78 -21.61 22.32
C LYS A 409 27.56 -20.30 21.62
N MET A 410 26.83 -19.34 22.17
CA MET A 410 26.58 -18.02 21.56
C MET A 410 26.53 -16.95 22.65
N ALA A 411 27.02 -15.76 22.35
CA ALA A 411 26.92 -14.62 23.27
C ALA A 411 25.46 -14.13 23.37
N PRO A 412 25.00 -13.65 24.55
CA PRO A 412 23.66 -13.11 24.72
C PRO A 412 23.32 -11.93 23.79
N ASP A 413 24.33 -11.12 23.46
CA ASP A 413 24.26 -9.90 22.66
C ASP A 413 24.59 -10.11 21.17
N ALA A 414 24.81 -11.36 20.74
CA ALA A 414 25.05 -11.69 19.34
C ALA A 414 23.89 -11.19 18.45
N PRO A 415 24.17 -10.38 17.41
CA PRO A 415 23.12 -9.76 16.59
C PRO A 415 22.45 -10.78 15.68
N MET A 416 21.24 -10.44 15.21
CA MET A 416 20.63 -11.04 14.04
C MET A 416 21.18 -10.37 12.78
N VAL A 417 21.64 -11.15 11.81
CA VAL A 417 22.12 -10.62 10.52
C VAL A 417 21.08 -10.86 9.44
N VAL A 418 20.87 -9.85 8.59
CA VAL A 418 19.98 -9.91 7.42
C VAL A 418 20.72 -9.35 6.20
N HIS A 419 20.51 -9.94 5.03
CA HIS A 419 21.16 -9.49 3.79
C HIS A 419 20.24 -8.75 2.82
N LYS A 420 18.92 -8.89 3.02
CA LYS A 420 17.87 -8.27 2.22
C LYS A 420 16.74 -7.76 3.08
N TRP A 421 16.08 -6.69 2.65
CA TRP A 421 14.86 -6.19 3.30
C TRP A 421 13.76 -7.25 3.34
N PHE A 422 13.69 -8.15 2.34
CA PHE A 422 12.85 -9.34 2.36
C PHE A 422 13.72 -10.61 2.23
N PRO A 423 13.65 -11.58 3.17
CA PRO A 423 12.72 -11.68 4.29
C PRO A 423 13.18 -10.98 5.58
N GLY A 424 14.27 -10.18 5.54
CA GLY A 424 14.87 -9.57 6.73
C GLY A 424 13.91 -8.76 7.60
N SER A 425 12.97 -8.03 7.01
CA SER A 425 11.94 -7.26 7.73
C SER A 425 11.00 -8.14 8.54
N HIS A 426 10.68 -9.35 8.06
CA HIS A 426 9.88 -10.30 8.82
C HIS A 426 10.66 -10.87 9.99
N ILE A 427 11.91 -11.25 9.78
CA ILE A 427 12.80 -11.74 10.85
C ILE A 427 12.97 -10.65 11.90
N TYR A 428 13.14 -9.40 11.47
CA TYR A 428 13.22 -8.26 12.36
C TYR A 428 11.93 -8.09 13.18
N TYR A 429 10.78 -7.98 12.53
CA TYR A 429 9.50 -7.72 13.19
C TYR A 429 9.03 -8.87 14.09
N HIS A 430 9.10 -10.11 13.61
CA HIS A 430 8.54 -11.27 14.31
C HIS A 430 9.51 -11.91 15.31
N VAL A 431 10.82 -11.68 15.18
CA VAL A 431 11.83 -12.38 15.99
C VAL A 431 12.76 -11.42 16.71
N ALA A 432 13.53 -10.63 15.97
CA ALA A 432 14.60 -9.85 16.58
C ALA A 432 14.08 -8.70 17.45
N TYR A 433 13.08 -7.95 16.98
CA TYR A 433 12.51 -6.81 17.68
C TYR A 433 11.82 -7.21 19.00
N PRO A 434 10.95 -8.25 19.06
CA PRO A 434 10.37 -8.72 20.32
C PRO A 434 11.40 -9.23 21.33
N LEU A 435 12.50 -9.83 20.86
CA LEU A 435 13.59 -10.33 21.71
C LEU A 435 14.61 -9.24 22.10
N GLY A 436 14.42 -7.99 21.67
CA GLY A 436 15.37 -6.90 21.90
C GLY A 436 16.74 -7.13 21.23
N MET A 437 16.79 -7.97 20.20
CA MET A 437 18.03 -8.28 19.49
C MET A 437 18.41 -7.17 18.52
N ARG A 438 19.69 -6.81 18.57
CA ARG A 438 20.33 -5.97 17.55
C ARG A 438 20.23 -6.65 16.19
N THR A 439 19.77 -5.94 15.17
CA THR A 439 19.68 -6.46 13.81
C THR A 439 20.59 -5.67 12.89
N VAL A 440 21.51 -6.35 12.21
CA VAL A 440 22.51 -5.73 11.34
C VAL A 440 22.27 -6.16 9.90
N GLY A 441 22.10 -5.17 9.03
CA GLY A 441 22.03 -5.37 7.58
C GLY A 441 23.43 -5.55 7.00
N VAL A 442 23.69 -6.69 6.35
CA VAL A 442 24.98 -7.04 5.75
C VAL A 442 24.77 -7.44 4.30
N GLY A 443 25.04 -6.52 3.38
CA GLY A 443 24.74 -6.69 1.96
C GLY A 443 24.83 -5.38 1.18
N LYS A 444 24.41 -5.41 -0.08
CA LYS A 444 24.36 -4.21 -0.93
C LYS A 444 23.24 -3.27 -0.48
N LEU A 445 23.44 -1.97 -0.68
CA LEU A 445 22.43 -0.96 -0.32
C LEU A 445 21.07 -1.22 -0.98
N GLU A 446 21.07 -1.63 -2.26
CA GLU A 446 19.87 -1.96 -3.04
C GLU A 446 19.10 -3.17 -2.49
N ASP A 447 19.77 -4.06 -1.74
CA ASP A 447 19.17 -5.23 -1.12
C ASP A 447 18.70 -4.91 0.30
N LEU A 448 19.47 -4.11 1.05
CA LEU A 448 19.20 -3.78 2.45
C LEU A 448 18.09 -2.74 2.63
N HIS A 449 17.97 -1.79 1.71
CA HIS A 449 17.07 -0.65 1.84
C HIS A 449 17.22 0.05 3.22
N GLN A 450 16.11 0.23 3.97
CA GLN A 450 16.08 0.87 5.29
C GLN A 450 17.00 0.22 6.33
N PHE A 451 17.40 -1.06 6.17
CA PHE A 451 18.36 -1.67 7.09
C PHE A 451 19.73 -1.00 7.06
N ALA A 452 20.13 -0.38 5.94
CA ALA A 452 21.35 0.41 5.87
C ALA A 452 21.32 1.62 6.82
N TRP A 453 20.13 2.22 7.03
CA TRP A 453 19.94 3.30 8.01
C TRP A 453 19.78 2.76 9.43
N LEU A 454 19.12 1.60 9.61
CA LEU A 454 19.03 0.96 10.93
C LEU A 454 20.40 0.58 11.49
N ASN A 455 21.38 0.26 10.64
CA ASN A 455 22.77 0.07 11.07
C ASN A 455 23.38 1.31 11.75
N ARG A 456 22.84 2.51 11.56
CA ARG A 456 23.30 3.71 12.31
C ARG A 456 22.96 3.64 13.79
N ILE A 457 21.87 2.94 14.14
CA ILE A 457 21.47 2.68 15.53
C ILE A 457 22.07 1.37 16.01
N TYR A 458 22.01 0.33 15.18
CA TYR A 458 22.43 -1.01 15.56
C TYR A 458 23.91 -1.30 15.32
N GLY A 459 24.69 -0.37 14.79
CA GLY A 459 26.11 -0.57 14.51
C GLY A 459 26.38 -1.68 13.49
N GLN A 460 27.61 -2.21 13.54
CA GLN A 460 28.09 -3.29 12.65
C GLN A 460 28.37 -4.57 13.45
N VAL A 461 28.51 -5.70 12.77
CA VAL A 461 29.02 -6.92 13.40
C VAL A 461 30.50 -6.70 13.72
N ALA A 462 30.91 -6.90 14.98
CA ALA A 462 32.29 -6.65 15.39
C ALA A 462 33.20 -7.79 14.91
N ALA A 463 34.42 -7.47 14.49
CA ALA A 463 35.39 -8.49 14.13
C ALA A 463 35.64 -9.48 15.28
N GLY A 464 35.70 -10.76 14.97
CA GLY A 464 35.82 -11.86 15.95
C GLY A 464 34.52 -12.19 16.70
N SER A 465 33.41 -11.47 16.47
CA SER A 465 32.12 -11.78 17.09
C SER A 465 31.27 -12.74 16.26
N ASP A 466 30.31 -13.38 16.91
CA ASP A 466 29.35 -14.29 16.27
C ASP A 466 28.02 -13.60 15.97
N ALA A 467 27.25 -14.16 15.05
CA ALA A 467 25.92 -13.67 14.70
C ALA A 467 24.92 -14.79 14.44
N TRP A 468 23.64 -14.47 14.58
CA TRP A 468 22.52 -15.33 14.20
C TRP A 468 22.08 -15.05 12.76
N TYR A 469 21.70 -16.10 12.05
CA TYR A 469 21.06 -15.99 10.74
C TYR A 469 19.91 -16.99 10.61
N ILE A 470 18.78 -16.55 10.07
CA ILE A 470 17.61 -17.40 9.82
C ILE A 470 17.30 -17.36 8.32
N SER A 471 17.35 -18.53 7.67
CA SER A 471 16.94 -18.68 6.28
C SER A 471 15.62 -19.46 6.20
N PRO A 472 14.50 -18.84 5.75
CA PRO A 472 13.28 -19.57 5.43
C PRO A 472 13.48 -20.47 4.20
N SER A 473 12.89 -21.67 4.18
CA SER A 473 12.96 -22.55 3.01
C SER A 473 12.19 -22.01 1.80
N ASN A 474 11.15 -21.20 2.00
CA ASN A 474 10.39 -20.63 0.88
C ASN A 474 11.13 -19.48 0.16
N ASN A 475 12.21 -18.96 0.78
CA ASN A 475 13.13 -18.00 0.18
C ASN A 475 14.56 -18.30 0.67
N PHE A 476 15.03 -19.52 0.39
CA PHE A 476 16.28 -20.04 0.92
C PHE A 476 17.50 -19.31 0.35
N SER A 477 18.47 -18.99 1.21
CA SER A 477 19.79 -18.52 0.81
C SER A 477 20.82 -19.13 1.74
N ASP A 478 21.83 -19.79 1.17
CA ASP A 478 22.89 -20.44 1.93
C ASP A 478 23.80 -19.37 2.57
N PRO A 479 23.95 -19.34 3.91
CA PRO A 479 24.83 -18.37 4.55
C PRO A 479 26.29 -18.51 4.13
N ALA A 480 26.75 -19.71 3.75
CA ALA A 480 28.13 -19.93 3.35
C ALA A 480 28.46 -19.27 2.01
N GLU A 481 27.51 -19.25 1.08
CA GLU A 481 27.63 -18.52 -0.19
C GLU A 481 27.43 -17.01 0.02
N LEU A 482 26.44 -16.65 0.84
CA LEU A 482 26.01 -15.26 1.01
C LEU A 482 27.01 -14.39 1.77
N TYR A 483 27.62 -14.94 2.81
CA TYR A 483 28.57 -14.23 3.67
C TYR A 483 29.99 -14.78 3.51
N GLU A 484 30.28 -15.36 2.33
CA GLU A 484 31.63 -15.81 2.00
C GLU A 484 32.63 -14.67 2.25
N GLY A 485 33.71 -15.00 2.96
CA GLY A 485 34.75 -14.02 3.29
C GLY A 485 34.41 -13.05 4.43
N GLN A 486 33.17 -13.04 4.94
CA GLN A 486 32.74 -12.16 6.04
C GLN A 486 32.66 -12.88 7.38
N PHE A 487 32.50 -14.21 7.38
CA PHE A 487 32.59 -15.06 8.56
C PHE A 487 33.47 -16.27 8.27
N GLU A 488 34.06 -16.85 9.30
CA GLU A 488 34.95 -18.01 9.13
C GLU A 488 34.20 -19.34 9.01
N ARG A 489 33.11 -19.50 9.78
CA ARG A 489 32.34 -20.76 9.82
C ARG A 489 30.84 -20.50 9.88
N PHE A 490 30.09 -21.45 9.31
CA PHE A 490 28.63 -21.42 9.18
C PHE A 490 28.05 -22.68 9.80
N GLU A 491 27.62 -22.59 11.07
CA GLU A 491 27.15 -23.76 11.81
C GLU A 491 25.63 -23.78 11.85
N LYS A 492 25.01 -24.84 11.32
CA LYS A 492 23.56 -25.02 11.45
C LYS A 492 23.21 -25.31 12.91
N ALA A 493 22.53 -24.37 13.55
CA ALA A 493 22.08 -24.50 14.93
C ALA A 493 20.88 -25.44 15.05
N GLY A 494 19.98 -25.40 14.07
CA GLY A 494 18.78 -26.24 14.06
C GLY A 494 17.88 -25.99 12.85
N THR A 495 16.79 -26.76 12.77
CA THR A 495 15.72 -26.57 11.79
C THR A 495 14.39 -26.47 12.53
N ILE A 496 13.72 -25.33 12.43
CA ILE A 496 12.37 -25.14 12.98
C ILE A 496 11.37 -25.51 11.88
N THR A 497 10.42 -26.38 12.18
CA THR A 497 9.41 -26.82 11.21
C THR A 497 8.11 -26.04 11.42
N GLN A 498 7.69 -25.26 10.42
CA GLN A 498 6.37 -24.64 10.40
C GLN A 498 5.35 -25.62 9.83
N ARG A 499 4.25 -25.82 10.55
CA ARG A 499 3.11 -26.63 10.09
C ARG A 499 1.87 -25.76 9.89
N ARG A 500 1.10 -26.06 8.84
CA ARG A 500 -0.22 -25.47 8.62
C ARG A 500 -1.21 -26.60 8.40
N ASN A 501 -2.22 -26.70 9.27
CA ASN A 501 -3.18 -27.81 9.31
C ASN A 501 -2.51 -29.20 9.27
N GLY A 502 -1.59 -29.43 10.23
CA GLY A 502 -0.93 -30.72 10.45
C GLY A 502 0.19 -31.06 9.46
N LYS A 503 0.18 -30.49 8.25
CA LYS A 503 1.21 -30.72 7.23
C LYS A 503 2.32 -29.67 7.28
N ILE A 504 3.52 -30.06 6.84
CA ILE A 504 4.68 -29.18 6.75
C ILE A 504 4.42 -28.10 5.70
N ALA A 505 4.58 -26.85 6.10
CA ALA A 505 4.42 -25.68 5.23
C ALA A 505 5.78 -25.14 4.77
N ARG A 506 6.73 -24.98 5.70
CA ARG A 506 8.11 -24.60 5.42
C ARG A 506 9.03 -24.94 6.59
N TYR A 507 10.33 -24.80 6.37
CA TYR A 507 11.36 -24.88 7.38
C TYR A 507 12.01 -23.52 7.59
N TRP A 508 12.53 -23.30 8.80
CA TRP A 508 13.43 -22.21 9.11
C TRP A 508 14.77 -22.80 9.50
N PHE A 509 15.79 -22.53 8.70
CA PHE A 509 17.14 -22.97 8.98
C PHE A 509 17.83 -21.89 9.80
N VAL A 510 18.21 -22.23 11.03
CA VAL A 510 18.88 -21.32 11.95
C VAL A 510 20.37 -21.64 11.94
N TYR A 511 21.19 -20.62 11.77
CA TYR A 511 22.64 -20.72 11.70
C TYR A 511 23.32 -19.81 12.72
N ARG A 512 24.47 -20.27 13.22
CA ARG A 512 25.47 -19.49 13.94
C ARG A 512 26.55 -19.13 12.92
N LEU A 513 26.69 -17.85 12.63
CA LEU A 513 27.78 -17.32 11.84
C LEU A 513 28.93 -17.05 12.81
N ARG A 514 30.09 -17.67 12.60
CA ARG A 514 31.21 -17.67 13.55
C ARG A 514 32.33 -16.75 13.12
N ASN A 515 32.90 -16.03 14.08
CA ASN A 515 34.08 -15.20 13.92
C ASN A 515 33.98 -14.27 12.69
N ALA A 516 33.24 -13.17 12.82
CA ALA A 516 33.16 -12.16 11.78
C ALA A 516 34.56 -11.64 11.42
N ARG A 517 34.82 -11.50 10.12
CA ARG A 517 36.07 -10.97 9.56
C ARG A 517 35.99 -9.44 9.46
N GLN A 518 37.15 -8.78 9.40
CA GLN A 518 37.25 -7.34 9.16
C GLN A 518 37.02 -6.99 7.69
#